data_AF-A0A969EI21-F1
#
_entry.id   AF-A0A969EI21-F1
#
_cell.length_a   1.000
_cell.length_b   1.000
_cell.length_c   1.000
_cell.angle_alpha   90.00
_cell.angle_beta   90.00
_cell.angle_gamma   90.00
#
_symmetry.space_group_name_H-M   'P 1'
#
loop_
_entity.id
_entity.type
_entity.pdbx_description
1 polymer ?
#
loop_
_entity_poly.entity_id
_entity_poly.type
_entity_poly.pdbx_seq_one_letter_code
_entity_poly.pdbx_strand_id
1 'polypeptide(L)'
;MENQLLESFSESNFENWKAAAAEESKKKVSELELIEIDKDIIIQSFYDASFRKESPAIILPVGQDKYFGARAWHNLPPIVVSNEKESNKKALHALDNGADGVFFIIRKENCRAGDLLSGIDMEICQLNFSLQGTAHSFINSFADYADKNHNPKNIKGLFFGVDDLILPNEFEKLKSLGIKVEASPTVQQLAPLLHQVVLKIESNKKVSPNAVLNNIGFSIDCQSNFFLEIAKLRALRILWNCLIEGYSVSEINPYIHSLAIVNRDEVFEPHANMLNSTFSGMASILGGCDGISIFPENPDDAMMSRIAQNVPIILREESNLHRVADPAAGSHLIEHLTNTIAEKSWQQFLNLVKS
;
A
#
# COMPACT_ATOMS: atom_id res chain seq x y z
N MET A 1 41.26 10.23 5.31
CA MET A 1 41.62 9.34 4.20
C MET A 1 40.55 9.55 3.15
N GLU A 2 40.85 10.34 2.11
CA GLU A 2 40.00 10.39 0.92
C GLU A 2 40.04 9.01 0.28
N ASN A 3 38.87 8.43 0.05
CA ASN A 3 38.71 7.05 -0.31
C ASN A 3 38.99 6.90 -1.82
N GLN A 4 40.25 6.73 -2.21
CA GLN A 4 40.70 6.57 -3.60
C GLN A 4 40.38 5.18 -4.19
N LEU A 5 39.23 4.59 -3.86
CA LEU A 5 38.87 3.23 -4.30
C LEU A 5 38.63 3.13 -5.81
N LEU A 6 38.18 4.22 -6.44
CA LEU A 6 37.77 4.24 -7.84
C LEU A 6 38.64 5.16 -8.73
N GLU A 7 39.43 6.07 -8.14
CA GLU A 7 40.26 7.03 -8.89
C GLU A 7 41.38 6.35 -9.70
N SER A 8 41.76 5.13 -9.34
CA SER A 8 42.76 4.33 -10.06
C SER A 8 42.21 3.62 -11.30
N PHE A 9 40.90 3.70 -11.57
CA PHE A 9 40.24 3.04 -12.69
C PHE A 9 39.55 4.07 -13.60
N SER A 10 39.43 3.74 -14.88
CA SER A 10 38.57 4.51 -15.79
C SER A 10 37.11 4.38 -15.35
N GLU A 11 36.35 5.48 -15.41
CA GLU A 11 34.92 5.45 -15.11
C GLU A 11 34.19 4.40 -15.99
N SER A 12 33.49 3.48 -15.33
CA SER A 12 32.64 2.49 -16.00
C SER A 12 31.21 3.02 -16.09
N ASN A 13 30.66 3.05 -17.30
CA ASN A 13 29.27 3.45 -17.57
C ASN A 13 28.45 2.29 -18.15
N PHE A 14 27.17 2.52 -18.36
CA PHE A 14 26.23 1.56 -18.95
C PHE A 14 26.70 0.94 -20.28
N GLU A 15 27.32 1.72 -21.17
CA GLU A 15 27.83 1.21 -22.45
C GLU A 15 29.02 0.26 -22.27
N ASN A 16 29.94 0.61 -21.35
CA ASN A 16 31.07 -0.26 -21.01
C ASN A 16 30.59 -1.59 -20.42
N TRP A 17 29.56 -1.55 -19.55
CA TRP A 17 28.95 -2.75 -19.00
C TRP A 17 28.28 -3.60 -20.08
N LYS A 18 27.51 -3.00 -20.99
CA LYS A 18 26.86 -3.73 -22.11
C LYS A 18 27.87 -4.43 -23.00
N ALA A 19 28.98 -3.76 -23.33
CA ALA A 19 30.04 -4.35 -24.15
C ALA A 19 30.65 -5.58 -23.45
N ALA A 20 30.98 -5.47 -22.16
CA ALA A 20 31.52 -6.57 -21.38
C ALA A 20 30.52 -7.74 -21.23
N ALA A 21 29.25 -7.45 -20.94
CA ALA A 21 28.21 -8.46 -20.81
C ALA A 21 27.96 -9.22 -22.12
N ALA A 22 28.00 -8.51 -23.26
CA ALA A 22 27.87 -9.11 -24.58
C ALA A 22 29.06 -10.05 -24.90
N GLU A 23 30.28 -9.59 -24.60
CA GLU A 23 31.50 -10.40 -24.76
C GLU A 23 31.46 -11.68 -23.92
N GLU A 24 31.12 -11.56 -22.64
CA GLU A 24 31.07 -12.69 -21.70
C GLU A 24 29.97 -13.70 -22.05
N SER A 25 28.79 -13.21 -22.41
CA SER A 25 27.66 -14.05 -22.83
C SER A 25 27.80 -14.61 -24.25
N LYS A 26 28.82 -14.17 -25.01
CA LYS A 26 29.01 -14.49 -26.44
C LYS A 26 27.80 -14.12 -27.30
N LYS A 27 27.07 -13.08 -26.90
CA LYS A 27 25.88 -12.54 -27.60
C LYS A 27 26.23 -11.16 -28.18
N LYS A 28 25.43 -10.68 -29.13
CA LYS A 28 25.51 -9.26 -29.52
C LYS A 28 24.89 -8.38 -28.44
N VAL A 29 25.30 -7.11 -28.36
CA VAL A 29 24.68 -6.13 -27.44
C VAL A 29 23.16 -6.02 -27.67
N SER A 30 22.70 -6.11 -28.92
CA SER A 30 21.27 -6.12 -29.28
C SER A 30 20.51 -7.36 -28.82
N GLU A 31 21.21 -8.41 -28.39
CA GLU A 31 20.67 -9.69 -27.93
C GLU A 31 20.72 -9.82 -26.40
N LEU A 32 21.20 -8.78 -25.70
CA LEU A 32 21.09 -8.73 -24.24
C LEU A 32 19.62 -8.70 -23.84
N GLU A 33 19.27 -9.57 -22.89
CA GLU A 33 17.88 -9.84 -22.54
C GLU A 33 17.23 -8.64 -21.84
N LEU A 34 16.12 -8.19 -22.42
CA LEU A 34 15.17 -7.30 -21.78
C LEU A 34 14.12 -8.16 -21.09
N ILE A 35 13.83 -7.87 -19.82
CA ILE A 35 12.89 -8.66 -19.04
C ILE A 35 11.60 -7.86 -18.90
N GLU A 36 10.51 -8.34 -19.48
CA GLU A 36 9.18 -7.83 -19.17
C GLU A 36 8.75 -8.39 -17.81
N ILE A 37 8.69 -7.53 -16.80
CA ILE A 37 8.37 -7.91 -15.42
C ILE A 37 6.91 -7.70 -15.06
N ASP A 38 6.20 -6.93 -15.88
CA ASP A 38 4.78 -6.64 -15.81
C ASP A 38 4.36 -6.09 -17.17
N LYS A 39 3.06 -6.08 -17.47
CA LYS A 39 2.58 -5.68 -18.80
C LYS A 39 3.05 -4.27 -19.15
N ASP A 40 3.76 -4.19 -20.28
CA ASP A 40 4.40 -2.97 -20.78
C ASP A 40 5.50 -2.40 -19.85
N ILE A 41 6.00 -3.13 -18.85
CA ILE A 41 7.12 -2.71 -17.99
C ILE A 41 8.31 -3.63 -18.25
N ILE A 42 9.32 -3.05 -18.88
CA ILE A 42 10.53 -3.74 -19.29
C ILE A 42 11.70 -3.21 -18.47
N ILE A 43 12.50 -4.13 -17.92
CA ILE A 43 13.74 -3.82 -17.23
C ILE A 43 14.96 -4.34 -17.96
N GLN A 44 16.10 -3.75 -17.60
CA GLN A 44 17.43 -4.13 -18.06
C GLN A 44 18.20 -4.76 -16.90
N SER A 45 19.25 -5.51 -17.19
CA SER A 45 20.03 -6.18 -16.12
C SER A 45 20.93 -5.22 -15.33
N PHE A 46 21.15 -3.99 -15.81
CA PHE A 46 22.01 -3.01 -15.17
C PHE A 46 21.48 -1.58 -15.34
N TYR A 47 21.68 -0.75 -14.32
CA TYR A 47 21.27 0.65 -14.27
C TYR A 47 22.37 1.48 -13.59
N ASP A 48 22.67 2.64 -14.14
CA ASP A 48 23.60 3.63 -13.58
C ASP A 48 22.96 5.01 -13.43
N ALA A 49 23.76 6.03 -13.11
CA ALA A 49 23.29 7.40 -12.92
C ALA A 49 22.61 8.01 -14.15
N SER A 50 22.91 7.53 -15.37
CA SER A 50 22.31 8.06 -16.60
C SER A 50 20.81 7.77 -16.73
N PHE A 51 20.31 6.78 -16.00
CA PHE A 51 18.88 6.41 -15.98
C PHE A 51 18.06 7.24 -14.99
N ARG A 52 18.71 8.05 -14.14
CA ARG A 52 18.00 8.95 -13.23
C ARG A 52 17.38 10.07 -14.04
N LYS A 53 16.05 10.13 -14.03
CA LYS A 53 15.29 11.28 -14.48
C LYS A 53 15.05 12.21 -13.28
N GLU A 54 14.97 13.52 -13.55
CA GLU A 54 14.37 14.43 -12.59
C GLU A 54 12.93 13.99 -12.35
N SER A 55 12.60 13.71 -11.09
CA SER A 55 11.28 13.26 -10.67
C SER A 55 10.81 14.15 -9.52
N PRO A 56 9.50 14.39 -9.38
CA PRO A 56 8.97 15.02 -8.18
C PRO A 56 9.50 14.32 -6.93
N ALA A 57 9.96 15.09 -5.96
CA ALA A 57 10.53 14.53 -4.74
C ALA A 57 9.49 13.64 -4.04
N ILE A 58 9.86 12.37 -3.82
CA ILE A 58 9.05 11.45 -3.01
C ILE A 58 9.46 11.68 -1.57
N ILE A 59 8.62 12.37 -0.81
CA ILE A 59 8.79 12.48 0.63
C ILE A 59 7.83 11.47 1.26
N LEU A 60 8.36 10.30 1.64
CA LEU A 60 7.60 9.41 2.50
C LEU A 60 7.38 10.09 3.85
N PRO A 61 6.14 10.07 4.39
CA PRO A 61 5.89 10.66 5.69
C PRO A 61 6.76 9.96 6.72
N VAL A 62 7.59 10.76 7.39
CA VAL A 62 8.42 10.29 8.50
C VAL A 62 7.51 9.89 9.64
N GLY A 63 7.81 8.77 10.28
CA GLY A 63 7.12 8.34 11.49
C GLY A 63 7.08 9.48 12.51
N GLN A 64 5.88 9.85 12.95
CA GLN A 64 5.70 10.89 13.96
C GLN A 64 5.92 10.35 15.38
N ASP A 65 5.91 9.03 15.53
CA ASP A 65 6.10 8.35 16.81
C ASP A 65 7.58 8.02 17.01
N LYS A 66 8.13 8.47 18.14
CA LYS A 66 9.52 8.23 18.53
C LYS A 66 9.83 6.72 18.68
N TYR A 67 8.84 5.90 19.01
CA TYR A 67 8.99 4.45 19.20
C TYR A 67 8.98 3.68 17.88
N PHE A 68 8.21 4.14 16.87
CA PHE A 68 8.17 3.49 15.56
C PHE A 68 9.33 3.92 14.63
N GLY A 69 10.13 4.91 15.02
CA GLY A 69 11.29 5.38 14.24
C GLY A 69 10.91 6.15 12.98
N ALA A 70 11.87 6.30 12.06
CA ALA A 70 11.71 7.15 10.88
C ALA A 70 10.66 6.62 9.88
N ARG A 71 10.41 5.31 9.85
CA ARG A 71 9.39 4.66 9.05
C ARG A 71 8.43 3.89 9.95
N ALA A 72 7.17 4.33 10.01
CA ALA A 72 6.13 3.72 10.81
C ALA A 72 5.00 3.15 9.93
N TRP A 73 4.47 1.98 10.29
CA TRP A 73 3.31 1.37 9.64
C TRP A 73 2.41 0.75 10.69
N HIS A 74 1.11 0.61 10.40
CA HIS A 74 0.20 -0.16 11.26
C HIS A 74 0.17 -1.62 10.81
N ASN A 75 0.39 -2.56 11.72
CA ASN A 75 0.13 -3.99 11.50
C ASN A 75 -1.38 -4.26 11.66
N LEU A 76 -2.05 -4.57 10.56
CA LEU A 76 -3.50 -4.71 10.49
C LEU A 76 -3.89 -6.12 10.00
N PRO A 77 -3.88 -7.16 10.84
CA PRO A 77 -4.29 -8.50 10.40
C PRO A 77 -5.68 -8.50 9.74
N PRO A 78 -5.84 -9.12 8.56
CA PRO A 78 -7.12 -9.14 7.85
C PRO A 78 -8.07 -10.17 8.49
N ILE A 79 -9.31 -9.76 8.76
CA ILE A 79 -10.36 -10.63 9.31
C ILE A 79 -11.58 -10.60 8.41
N VAL A 80 -11.88 -11.74 7.77
CA VAL A 80 -13.11 -11.92 7.01
C VAL A 80 -14.27 -12.18 7.98
N VAL A 81 -15.25 -11.28 7.98
CA VAL A 81 -16.37 -11.33 8.91
C VAL A 81 -17.47 -12.24 8.38
N SER A 82 -17.49 -13.48 8.87
CA SER A 82 -18.59 -14.44 8.68
C SER A 82 -19.57 -14.44 9.86
N ASN A 83 -19.04 -14.38 11.08
CA ASN A 83 -19.77 -14.26 12.35
C ASN A 83 -19.15 -13.15 13.19
N GLU A 84 -19.95 -12.19 13.64
CA GLU A 84 -19.48 -10.99 14.35
C GLU A 84 -18.75 -11.34 15.65
N LYS A 85 -19.30 -12.26 16.45
CA LYS A 85 -18.72 -12.65 17.75
C LYS A 85 -17.44 -13.46 17.61
N GLU A 86 -17.38 -14.35 16.61
CA GLU A 86 -16.16 -15.10 16.34
C GLU A 86 -15.06 -14.17 15.78
N SER A 87 -15.43 -13.26 14.88
CA SER A 87 -14.51 -12.27 14.31
C SER A 87 -14.00 -11.31 15.37
N ASN A 88 -14.84 -10.90 16.32
CA ASN A 88 -14.44 -10.10 17.48
C ASN A 88 -13.40 -10.82 18.33
N LYS A 89 -13.58 -12.12 18.62
CA LYS A 89 -12.57 -12.90 19.35
C LYS A 89 -11.23 -12.96 18.61
N LYS A 90 -11.26 -13.15 17.29
CA LYS A 90 -10.04 -13.12 16.44
C LYS A 90 -9.38 -11.75 16.47
N ALA A 91 -10.17 -10.67 16.42
CA ALA A 91 -9.68 -9.29 16.50
C ALA A 91 -9.02 -8.99 17.84
N LEU A 92 -9.68 -9.29 18.95
CA LEU A 92 -9.11 -9.10 20.30
C LEU A 92 -7.83 -9.91 20.49
N HIS A 93 -7.83 -11.17 20.06
CA HIS A 93 -6.62 -12.00 20.10
C HIS A 93 -5.48 -11.37 19.28
N ALA A 94 -5.75 -10.83 18.08
CA ALA A 94 -4.72 -10.16 17.30
C ALA A 94 -4.19 -8.91 18.03
N LEU A 95 -5.07 -8.07 18.58
CA LEU A 95 -4.67 -6.87 19.32
C LEU A 95 -3.83 -7.20 20.56
N ASP A 96 -4.22 -8.22 21.33
CA ASP A 96 -3.47 -8.71 22.50
C ASP A 96 -2.09 -9.28 22.13
N ASN A 97 -1.88 -9.64 20.87
CA ASN A 97 -0.63 -10.22 20.35
C ASN A 97 0.15 -9.25 19.44
N GLY A 98 -0.01 -7.93 19.63
CA GLY A 98 0.85 -6.92 19.02
C GLY A 98 0.42 -6.42 17.64
N ALA A 99 -0.84 -6.65 17.25
CA ALA A 99 -1.42 -5.91 16.13
C ALA A 99 -1.71 -4.45 16.56
N ASP A 100 -1.41 -3.49 15.67
CA ASP A 100 -1.69 -2.07 15.89
C ASP A 100 -3.19 -1.73 15.63
N GLY A 101 -3.90 -2.66 14.98
CA GLY A 101 -5.28 -2.50 14.56
C GLY A 101 -5.77 -3.72 13.78
N VAL A 102 -6.91 -3.59 13.10
CA VAL A 102 -7.52 -4.71 12.36
C VAL A 102 -8.09 -4.23 11.03
N PHE A 103 -7.95 -5.05 9.99
CA PHE A 103 -8.61 -4.84 8.71
C PHE A 103 -9.79 -5.82 8.54
N PHE A 104 -11.01 -5.34 8.80
CA PHE A 104 -12.22 -6.13 8.68
C PHE A 104 -12.73 -6.17 7.23
N ILE A 105 -13.00 -7.36 6.72
CA ILE A 105 -13.61 -7.58 5.41
C ILE A 105 -15.05 -8.04 5.63
N ILE A 106 -16.01 -7.14 5.39
CA ILE A 106 -17.44 -7.34 5.69
C ILE A 106 -18.18 -7.60 4.38
N ARG A 107 -18.73 -8.82 4.25
CA ARG A 107 -19.50 -9.27 3.08
C ARG A 107 -21.00 -9.44 3.36
N LYS A 108 -21.37 -9.50 4.64
CA LYS A 108 -22.70 -9.85 5.11
C LYS A 108 -23.56 -8.60 5.28
N GLU A 109 -24.84 -8.70 4.89
CA GLU A 109 -25.87 -7.73 5.24
C GLU A 109 -26.19 -7.73 6.73
N ASN A 110 -26.36 -6.53 7.32
CA ASN A 110 -26.76 -6.33 8.72
C ASN A 110 -25.72 -6.79 9.75
N CYS A 111 -24.43 -6.65 9.43
CA CYS A 111 -23.36 -6.77 10.43
C CYS A 111 -23.56 -5.73 11.54
N ARG A 112 -23.54 -6.16 12.81
CA ARG A 112 -23.73 -5.29 13.97
C ARG A 112 -22.40 -4.86 14.55
N ALA A 113 -22.12 -3.56 14.54
CA ALA A 113 -20.87 -3.01 15.09
C ALA A 113 -20.68 -3.36 16.57
N GLY A 114 -21.75 -3.36 17.37
CA GLY A 114 -21.65 -3.70 18.80
C GLY A 114 -21.26 -5.15 19.08
N ASP A 115 -21.59 -6.10 18.21
CA ASP A 115 -21.13 -7.48 18.35
C ASP A 115 -19.69 -7.65 17.83
N LEU A 116 -19.31 -6.91 16.78
CA LEU A 116 -18.00 -7.02 16.13
C LEU A 116 -16.89 -6.28 16.88
N LEU A 117 -17.22 -5.13 17.48
CA LEU A 117 -16.25 -4.19 18.07
C LEU A 117 -16.31 -4.14 19.60
N SER A 118 -17.09 -5.03 20.23
CA SER A 118 -17.16 -5.15 21.69
C SER A 118 -15.77 -5.36 22.29
N GLY A 119 -15.41 -4.53 23.28
CA GLY A 119 -14.12 -4.61 23.98
C GLY A 119 -12.90 -4.11 23.21
N ILE A 120 -13.06 -3.63 21.96
CA ILE A 120 -11.98 -3.01 21.20
C ILE A 120 -11.91 -1.51 21.53
N ASP A 121 -10.74 -1.02 21.94
CA ASP A 121 -10.53 0.42 22.14
C ASP A 121 -10.30 1.13 20.80
N MET A 122 -11.39 1.68 20.25
CA MET A 122 -11.40 2.34 18.95
C MET A 122 -10.63 3.67 18.91
N GLU A 123 -10.29 4.24 20.07
CA GLU A 123 -9.54 5.50 20.14
C GLU A 123 -8.02 5.28 19.99
N ILE A 124 -7.57 4.07 20.28
CA ILE A 124 -6.17 3.66 20.22
C ILE A 124 -5.90 2.88 18.92
N CYS A 125 -6.75 1.90 18.60
CA CYS A 125 -6.54 0.98 17.48
C CYS A 125 -6.86 1.63 16.12
N GLN A 126 -6.06 1.31 15.10
CA GLN A 126 -6.36 1.68 13.71
C GLN A 126 -7.37 0.68 13.11
N LEU A 127 -8.59 1.11 12.81
CA LEU A 127 -9.65 0.21 12.30
C LEU A 127 -9.98 0.48 10.84
N ASN A 128 -9.70 -0.50 9.98
CA ASN A 128 -9.99 -0.42 8.56
C ASN A 128 -11.11 -1.41 8.19
N PHE A 129 -12.03 -0.99 7.33
CA PHE A 129 -13.20 -1.79 6.96
C PHE A 129 -13.35 -1.83 5.44
N SER A 130 -13.30 -3.01 4.85
CA SER A 130 -13.70 -3.23 3.45
C SER A 130 -15.14 -3.70 3.43
N LEU A 131 -16.03 -2.85 2.92
CA LEU A 131 -17.45 -3.16 2.75
C LEU A 131 -17.68 -3.67 1.32
N GLN A 132 -18.34 -4.81 1.18
CA GLN A 132 -18.68 -5.39 -0.12
C GLN A 132 -20.21 -5.55 -0.25
N GLY A 133 -20.72 -5.33 -1.46
CA GLY A 133 -22.15 -5.46 -1.75
C GLY A 133 -22.99 -4.44 -0.98
N THR A 134 -23.95 -4.94 -0.19
CA THR A 134 -24.96 -4.18 0.57
C THR A 134 -24.54 -3.89 2.02
N ALA A 135 -23.27 -4.12 2.36
CA ALA A 135 -22.74 -3.95 3.71
C ALA A 135 -22.65 -2.47 4.18
N HIS A 136 -23.07 -1.48 3.38
CA HIS A 136 -23.08 -0.05 3.75
C HIS A 136 -23.91 0.24 5.01
N SER A 137 -24.90 -0.59 5.33
CA SER A 137 -25.68 -0.45 6.57
C SER A 137 -24.84 -0.57 7.84
N PHE A 138 -23.65 -1.19 7.76
CA PHE A 138 -22.69 -1.26 8.85
C PHE A 138 -22.25 0.12 9.34
N ILE A 139 -22.16 1.12 8.45
CA ILE A 139 -21.65 2.45 8.82
C ILE A 139 -22.58 3.16 9.82
N ASN A 140 -23.90 3.03 9.63
CA ASN A 140 -24.86 3.57 10.59
C ASN A 140 -24.76 2.83 11.93
N SER A 141 -24.65 1.50 11.90
CA SER A 141 -24.45 0.72 13.13
C SER A 141 -23.13 1.08 13.82
N PHE A 142 -22.09 1.43 13.05
CA PHE A 142 -20.78 1.83 13.55
C PHE A 142 -20.86 3.19 14.23
N ALA A 143 -21.45 4.20 13.57
CA ALA A 143 -21.62 5.53 14.14
C ALA A 143 -22.41 5.47 15.45
N ASP A 144 -23.56 4.77 15.45
CA ASP A 144 -24.39 4.58 16.65
C ASP A 144 -23.64 3.91 17.82
N TYR A 145 -22.72 3.00 17.51
CA TYR A 145 -21.92 2.31 18.53
C TYR A 145 -20.76 3.19 19.01
N ALA A 146 -20.08 3.88 18.10
CA ALA A 146 -18.98 4.80 18.40
C ALA A 146 -19.45 5.93 19.32
N ASP A 147 -20.53 6.63 18.97
CA ASP A 147 -21.04 7.77 19.72
C ASP A 147 -21.45 7.42 21.16
N LYS A 148 -21.88 6.17 21.38
CA LYS A 148 -22.31 5.70 22.71
C LYS A 148 -21.15 5.28 23.61
N ASN A 149 -20.04 4.84 23.04
CA ASN A 149 -19.00 4.12 23.79
C ASN A 149 -17.61 4.78 23.73
N HIS A 150 -17.36 5.65 22.75
CA HIS A 150 -16.05 6.26 22.49
C HIS A 150 -16.21 7.72 22.06
N ASN A 151 -15.10 8.46 21.98
CA ASN A 151 -15.06 9.78 21.38
C ASN A 151 -14.79 9.71 19.85
N PRO A 152 -15.76 10.06 18.99
CA PRO A 152 -15.61 9.98 17.53
C PRO A 152 -14.40 10.72 16.96
N LYS A 153 -13.97 11.81 17.61
CA LYS A 153 -12.81 12.62 17.18
C LYS A 153 -11.47 11.89 17.32
N ASN A 154 -11.42 10.86 18.16
CA ASN A 154 -10.21 10.08 18.39
C ASN A 154 -10.12 8.84 17.53
N ILE A 155 -11.24 8.39 16.96
CA ILE A 155 -11.31 7.16 16.18
C ILE A 155 -10.58 7.36 14.84
N LYS A 156 -9.61 6.48 14.59
CA LYS A 156 -8.82 6.46 13.35
C LYS A 156 -9.18 5.24 12.54
N GLY A 157 -9.25 5.40 11.22
CA GLY A 157 -9.65 4.31 10.37
C GLY A 157 -9.97 4.71 8.96
N LEU A 158 -10.33 3.71 8.16
CA LEU A 158 -10.79 3.90 6.80
C LEU A 158 -11.91 2.92 6.45
N PHE A 159 -12.99 3.43 5.84
CA PHE A 159 -13.94 2.60 5.10
C PHE A 159 -13.56 2.56 3.63
N PHE A 160 -13.55 1.35 3.06
CA PHE A 160 -13.37 1.09 1.64
C PHE A 160 -14.68 0.55 1.04
N GLY A 161 -14.96 0.92 -0.21
CA GLY A 161 -16.17 0.49 -0.92
C GLY A 161 -17.38 1.41 -0.71
N VAL A 162 -17.13 2.67 -0.34
CA VAL A 162 -18.16 3.70 -0.15
C VAL A 162 -17.91 4.84 -1.13
N ASP A 163 -18.95 5.28 -1.84
CA ASP A 163 -18.84 6.29 -2.89
C ASP A 163 -19.13 7.72 -2.40
N ASP A 164 -19.97 7.85 -1.36
CA ASP A 164 -20.41 9.13 -0.82
C ASP A 164 -19.78 9.44 0.55
N LEU A 165 -19.63 10.74 0.84
CA LEU A 165 -19.21 11.20 2.16
C LEU A 165 -20.38 11.05 3.14
N ILE A 166 -20.44 9.92 3.84
CA ILE A 166 -21.56 9.55 4.72
C ILE A 166 -21.24 9.62 6.21
N LEU A 167 -19.98 9.84 6.58
CA LEU A 167 -19.62 9.99 7.99
C LEU A 167 -19.98 11.39 8.50
N PRO A 168 -20.54 11.50 9.72
CA PRO A 168 -20.73 12.78 10.37
C PRO A 168 -19.42 13.55 10.58
N ASN A 169 -19.49 14.87 10.64
CA ASN A 169 -18.32 15.76 10.77
C ASN A 169 -17.51 15.55 12.08
N GLU A 170 -18.07 14.86 13.07
CA GLU A 170 -17.38 14.55 14.33
C GLU A 170 -16.27 13.50 14.17
N PHE A 171 -16.30 12.73 13.09
CA PHE A 171 -15.30 11.72 12.75
C PHE A 171 -14.11 12.33 11.99
N GLU A 172 -13.35 13.21 12.66
CA GLU A 172 -12.28 14.00 12.01
C GLU A 172 -11.11 13.15 11.48
N LYS A 173 -10.82 12.00 12.11
CA LYS A 173 -9.66 11.13 11.80
C LYS A 173 -10.03 9.82 11.08
N LEU A 174 -11.33 9.58 10.88
CA LEU A 174 -11.86 8.39 10.23
C LEU A 174 -12.29 8.76 8.81
N LYS A 175 -11.70 8.10 7.81
CA LYS A 175 -11.95 8.42 6.40
C LYS A 175 -13.00 7.49 5.82
N SER A 176 -13.95 8.00 5.05
CA SER A 176 -15.00 7.16 4.44
C SER A 176 -14.79 6.85 2.96
N LEU A 177 -13.96 7.61 2.24
CA LEU A 177 -13.85 7.52 0.79
C LEU A 177 -12.70 6.62 0.33
N GLY A 178 -12.43 5.55 1.07
CA GLY A 178 -11.40 4.58 0.73
C GLY A 178 -11.65 3.90 -0.62
N ILE A 179 -10.58 3.77 -1.40
CA ILE A 179 -10.55 3.08 -2.69
C ILE A 179 -9.72 1.80 -2.50
N LYS A 180 -10.34 0.64 -2.74
CA LYS A 180 -9.63 -0.64 -2.74
C LYS A 180 -9.44 -1.08 -4.19
N VAL A 181 -8.23 -1.50 -4.53
CA VAL A 181 -7.92 -2.02 -5.85
C VAL A 181 -7.26 -3.38 -5.73
N GLU A 182 -7.84 -4.35 -6.43
CA GLU A 182 -7.35 -5.72 -6.50
C GLU A 182 -6.07 -5.79 -7.36
N ALA A 183 -5.35 -6.91 -7.25
CA ALA A 183 -4.13 -7.10 -8.02
C ALA A 183 -4.41 -7.14 -9.53
N SER A 184 -3.70 -6.30 -10.27
CA SER A 184 -3.69 -6.24 -11.73
C SER A 184 -2.35 -5.65 -12.19
N PRO A 185 -2.01 -5.71 -13.50
CA PRO A 185 -0.80 -5.06 -13.99
C PRO A 185 -0.73 -3.60 -13.53
N THR A 186 0.45 -3.18 -13.09
CA THR A 186 0.69 -1.96 -12.28
C THR A 186 0.04 -0.72 -12.89
N VAL A 187 0.25 -0.51 -14.19
CA VAL A 187 -0.27 0.66 -14.92
C VAL A 187 -1.81 0.62 -14.99
N GLN A 188 -2.38 -0.57 -15.17
CA GLN A 188 -3.84 -0.80 -15.16
C GLN A 188 -4.44 -0.78 -13.74
N GLN A 189 -3.61 -0.84 -12.70
CA GLN A 189 -4.05 -0.69 -11.32
C GLN A 189 -4.12 0.80 -10.93
N LEU A 190 -3.07 1.57 -11.21
CA LEU A 190 -2.94 2.96 -10.75
C LEU A 190 -3.79 3.95 -11.56
N ALA A 191 -3.93 3.78 -12.88
CA ALA A 191 -4.68 4.75 -13.69
C ALA A 191 -6.19 4.78 -13.36
N PRO A 192 -6.90 3.63 -13.25
CA PRO A 192 -8.30 3.63 -12.82
C PRO A 192 -8.48 4.08 -11.37
N LEU A 193 -7.49 3.83 -10.51
CA LEU A 193 -7.50 4.31 -9.13
C LEU A 193 -7.57 5.84 -9.06
N LEU A 194 -6.75 6.55 -9.85
CA LEU A 194 -6.81 8.00 -9.95
C LEU A 194 -8.14 8.48 -10.56
N HIS A 195 -8.65 7.76 -11.56
CA HIS A 195 -9.95 8.08 -12.14
C HIS A 195 -11.07 7.96 -11.11
N GLN A 196 -11.07 6.94 -10.24
CA GLN A 196 -12.02 6.82 -9.15
C GLN A 196 -11.94 7.98 -8.15
N VAL A 197 -10.75 8.53 -7.89
CA VAL A 197 -10.61 9.75 -7.08
C VAL A 197 -11.37 10.92 -7.71
N VAL A 198 -11.19 11.14 -9.01
CA VAL A 198 -11.91 12.20 -9.75
C VAL A 198 -13.42 11.98 -9.67
N LEU A 199 -13.89 10.75 -9.91
CA LEU A 199 -15.31 10.41 -9.81
C LEU A 199 -15.86 10.69 -8.41
N LYS A 200 -15.11 10.41 -7.34
CA LYS A 200 -15.54 10.74 -5.98
C LYS A 200 -15.63 12.25 -5.72
N ILE A 201 -14.73 13.04 -6.29
CA ILE A 201 -14.83 14.51 -6.25
C ILE A 201 -16.09 14.96 -7.01
N GLU A 202 -16.36 14.37 -8.16
CA GLU A 202 -17.53 14.70 -8.98
C GLU A 202 -18.86 14.24 -8.38
N SER A 203 -18.91 13.13 -7.64
CA SER A 203 -20.12 12.71 -6.93
C SER A 203 -20.41 13.62 -5.73
N ASN A 204 -19.36 14.21 -5.13
CA ASN A 204 -19.46 15.03 -3.92
C ASN A 204 -19.34 16.54 -4.21
N LYS A 205 -19.88 17.06 -5.35
CA LYS A 205 -19.73 18.48 -5.77
C LYS A 205 -20.18 19.54 -4.77
N LYS A 206 -21.02 19.16 -3.80
CA LYS A 206 -21.50 20.06 -2.73
C LYS A 206 -20.43 20.33 -1.66
N VAL A 207 -19.36 19.53 -1.65
CA VAL A 207 -18.26 19.60 -0.69
C VAL A 207 -17.01 20.10 -1.43
N SER A 208 -16.16 20.88 -0.75
CA SER A 208 -14.91 21.34 -1.34
C SER A 208 -14.00 20.14 -1.73
N PRO A 209 -13.25 20.21 -2.84
CA PRO A 209 -12.30 19.16 -3.22
C PRO A 209 -11.30 18.82 -2.11
N ASN A 210 -10.85 19.81 -1.34
CA ASN A 210 -9.97 19.61 -0.17
C ASN A 210 -10.55 18.62 0.85
N ALA A 211 -11.82 18.79 1.23
CA ALA A 211 -12.46 17.92 2.22
C ALA A 211 -12.70 16.50 1.66
N VAL A 212 -13.00 16.37 0.36
CA VAL A 212 -13.10 15.06 -0.31
C VAL A 212 -11.74 14.36 -0.31
N LEU A 213 -10.69 15.03 -0.80
CA LEU A 213 -9.33 14.50 -0.89
C LEU A 213 -8.76 14.11 0.48
N ASN A 214 -9.06 14.87 1.54
CA ASN A 214 -8.64 14.52 2.90
C ASN A 214 -9.27 13.19 3.38
N ASN A 215 -10.45 12.86 2.88
CA ASN A 215 -11.19 11.63 3.18
C ASN A 215 -10.81 10.43 2.30
N ILE A 216 -9.83 10.58 1.40
CA ILE A 216 -9.37 9.48 0.56
C ILE A 216 -8.24 8.72 1.25
N GLY A 217 -8.27 7.40 1.06
CA GLY A 217 -7.14 6.51 1.28
C GLY A 217 -7.24 5.31 0.35
N PHE A 218 -6.14 4.58 0.24
CA PHE A 218 -6.00 3.49 -0.73
C PHE A 218 -5.76 2.17 0.00
N SER A 219 -6.34 1.10 -0.52
CA SER A 219 -5.98 -0.28 -0.16
C SER A 219 -5.55 -1.00 -1.42
N ILE A 220 -4.27 -1.39 -1.50
CA ILE A 220 -3.67 -1.90 -2.72
C ILE A 220 -3.11 -3.28 -2.47
N ASP A 221 -3.54 -4.21 -3.32
CA ASP A 221 -3.01 -5.56 -3.30
C ASP A 221 -1.56 -5.54 -3.83
N CYS A 222 -0.66 -6.19 -3.08
CA CYS A 222 0.76 -6.30 -3.37
C CYS A 222 1.11 -7.77 -3.60
N GLN A 223 1.71 -8.07 -4.75
CA GLN A 223 2.11 -9.43 -5.15
C GLN A 223 3.61 -9.67 -4.92
N SER A 224 4.16 -10.74 -5.47
CA SER A 224 5.53 -11.21 -5.20
C SER A 224 6.63 -10.48 -5.98
N ASN A 225 6.30 -9.57 -6.91
CA ASN A 225 7.30 -8.83 -7.68
C ASN A 225 7.93 -7.69 -6.85
N PHE A 226 8.98 -8.04 -6.11
CA PHE A 226 9.58 -7.20 -5.07
C PHE A 226 9.89 -5.75 -5.51
N PHE A 227 10.68 -5.56 -6.58
CA PHE A 227 11.08 -4.21 -7.01
C PHE A 227 9.94 -3.42 -7.63
N LEU A 228 9.06 -4.10 -8.37
CA LEU A 228 7.90 -3.49 -9.00
C LEU A 228 6.94 -2.94 -7.94
N GLU A 229 6.69 -3.70 -6.88
CA GLU A 229 5.78 -3.34 -5.81
C GLU A 229 6.30 -2.15 -4.99
N ILE A 230 7.61 -2.10 -4.70
CA ILE A 230 8.26 -0.93 -4.10
C ILE A 230 8.04 0.31 -4.98
N ALA A 231 8.34 0.18 -6.27
CA ALA A 231 8.20 1.27 -7.23
C ALA A 231 6.74 1.71 -7.43
N LYS A 232 5.78 0.78 -7.36
CA LYS A 232 4.34 1.02 -7.50
C LYS A 232 3.80 1.93 -6.39
N LEU A 233 4.10 1.61 -5.14
CA LEU A 233 3.64 2.42 -4.00
C LEU A 233 4.27 3.82 -3.99
N ARG A 234 5.54 3.91 -4.38
CA ARG A 234 6.24 5.18 -4.58
C ARG A 234 5.60 6.01 -5.70
N ALA A 235 5.32 5.38 -6.85
CA ALA A 235 4.69 6.02 -8.01
C ALA A 235 3.29 6.53 -7.68
N LEU A 236 2.51 5.79 -6.88
CA LEU A 236 1.20 6.27 -6.43
C LEU A 236 1.29 7.58 -5.66
N ARG A 237 2.29 7.77 -4.79
CA ARG A 237 2.46 9.03 -4.06
C ARG A 237 2.82 10.19 -5.00
N ILE A 238 3.66 9.95 -6.00
CA ILE A 238 3.93 10.94 -7.05
C ILE A 238 2.64 11.33 -7.77
N LEU A 239 1.88 10.32 -8.24
CA LEU A 239 0.64 10.54 -8.98
C LEU A 239 -0.41 11.27 -8.14
N TRP A 240 -0.51 10.93 -6.85
CA TRP A 240 -1.37 11.63 -5.91
C TRP A 240 -0.98 13.10 -5.77
N ASN A 241 0.32 13.41 -5.61
CA ASN A 241 0.80 14.78 -5.50
C ASN A 241 0.47 15.59 -6.77
N CYS A 242 0.70 15.01 -7.96
CA CYS A 242 0.30 15.64 -9.22
C CYS A 242 -1.22 15.90 -9.29
N LEU A 243 -2.03 14.96 -8.79
CA LEU A 243 -3.49 15.09 -8.79
C LEU A 243 -3.96 16.23 -7.87
N ILE A 244 -3.49 16.27 -6.62
CA ILE A 244 -3.92 17.30 -5.65
C ILE A 244 -3.42 18.70 -6.05
N GLU A 245 -2.24 18.79 -6.69
CA GLU A 245 -1.72 20.03 -7.26
C GLU A 245 -2.65 20.55 -8.36
N GLY A 246 -3.17 19.65 -9.21
CA GLY A 246 -4.18 19.98 -10.23
C GLY A 246 -5.48 20.56 -9.65
N TYR A 247 -5.82 20.23 -8.41
CA TYR A 247 -6.96 20.81 -7.67
C TYR A 247 -6.58 21.99 -6.76
N SER A 248 -5.34 22.46 -6.80
CA SER A 248 -4.83 23.54 -5.92
C SER A 248 -5.00 23.24 -4.42
N VAL A 249 -4.84 21.99 -4.02
CA VAL A 249 -4.92 21.53 -2.62
C VAL A 249 -3.53 21.24 -2.10
N SER A 250 -3.13 21.85 -0.98
CA SER A 250 -1.79 21.69 -0.42
C SER A 250 -1.67 20.47 0.51
N GLU A 251 -0.61 19.70 0.29
CA GLU A 251 0.07 18.84 1.28
C GLU A 251 -0.78 17.77 2.00
N ILE A 252 -1.80 17.22 1.35
CA ILE A 252 -2.53 16.07 1.89
C ILE A 252 -1.80 14.79 1.52
N ASN A 253 -1.29 14.07 2.54
CA ASN A 253 -0.76 12.73 2.33
C ASN A 253 -1.89 11.68 2.32
N PRO A 254 -1.94 10.80 1.30
CA PRO A 254 -2.92 9.73 1.28
C PRO A 254 -2.46 8.63 2.24
N TYR A 255 -3.42 8.03 2.96
CA TYR A 255 -3.15 6.82 3.72
C TYR A 255 -3.15 5.64 2.76
N ILE A 256 -2.02 4.92 2.66
CA ILE A 256 -1.88 3.76 1.78
C ILE A 256 -1.80 2.50 2.63
N HIS A 257 -2.90 1.75 2.64
CA HIS A 257 -2.92 0.37 3.10
C HIS A 257 -2.41 -0.56 1.99
N SER A 258 -1.52 -1.49 2.32
CA SER A 258 -1.10 -2.56 1.42
C SER A 258 -1.59 -3.90 1.94
N LEU A 259 -2.25 -4.66 1.07
CA LEU A 259 -2.65 -6.03 1.31
C LEU A 259 -1.70 -6.96 0.58
N ALA A 260 -0.74 -7.55 1.29
CA ALA A 260 0.14 -8.57 0.74
C ALA A 260 -0.67 -9.86 0.53
N ILE A 261 -0.85 -10.24 -0.74
CA ILE A 261 -1.61 -11.40 -1.16
C ILE A 261 -0.84 -12.15 -2.24
N VAL A 262 -0.84 -13.48 -2.14
CA VAL A 262 -0.18 -14.37 -3.10
C VAL A 262 -1.25 -15.06 -3.93
N ASN A 263 -1.02 -15.18 -5.24
CA ASN A 263 -1.91 -15.92 -6.14
C ASN A 263 -1.95 -17.38 -5.69
N ARG A 264 -3.17 -17.88 -5.45
CA ARG A 264 -3.41 -19.26 -5.00
C ARG A 264 -3.65 -20.24 -6.14
N ASP A 265 -3.55 -19.78 -7.38
CA ASP A 265 -3.84 -20.55 -8.58
C ASP A 265 -2.67 -21.47 -9.00
N GLU A 266 -1.48 -21.28 -8.42
CA GLU A 266 -0.36 -22.20 -8.57
C GLU A 266 -0.58 -23.45 -7.71
N VAL A 267 -0.10 -24.61 -8.21
CA VAL A 267 -0.16 -25.89 -7.51
C VAL A 267 0.28 -25.68 -6.06
N PHE A 268 -0.58 -26.03 -5.13
CA PHE A 268 -0.37 -25.81 -3.70
C PHE A 268 1.00 -26.36 -3.26
N GLU A 269 1.98 -25.48 -3.10
CA GLU A 269 3.25 -25.74 -2.43
C GLU A 269 3.15 -25.17 -1.01
N PRO A 270 2.92 -26.03 0.00
CA PRO A 270 2.84 -25.59 1.38
C PRO A 270 4.07 -24.75 1.75
N HIS A 271 3.87 -23.60 2.38
CA HIS A 271 4.91 -22.65 2.83
C HIS A 271 5.55 -21.76 1.76
N ALA A 272 5.45 -22.07 0.47
CA ALA A 272 5.93 -21.14 -0.57
C ALA A 272 5.16 -19.81 -0.52
N ASN A 273 3.86 -19.89 -0.25
CA ASN A 273 3.00 -18.72 -0.05
C ASN A 273 3.40 -17.87 1.16
N MET A 274 3.91 -18.48 2.21
CA MET A 274 4.44 -17.76 3.37
C MET A 274 5.68 -16.94 3.01
N LEU A 275 6.60 -17.51 2.22
CA LEU A 275 7.78 -16.79 1.71
C LEU A 275 7.36 -15.63 0.80
N ASN A 276 6.49 -15.90 -0.17
CA ASN A 276 5.98 -14.89 -1.09
C ASN A 276 5.26 -13.75 -0.35
N SER A 277 4.41 -14.08 0.64
CA SER A 277 3.71 -13.10 1.47
C SER A 277 4.69 -12.23 2.28
N THR A 278 5.79 -12.82 2.74
CA THR A 278 6.85 -12.09 3.45
C THR A 278 7.59 -11.14 2.51
N PHE A 279 7.93 -11.57 1.29
CA PHE A 279 8.54 -10.72 0.27
C PHE A 279 7.61 -9.57 -0.14
N SER A 280 6.33 -9.87 -0.39
CA SER A 280 5.31 -8.85 -0.66
C SER A 280 5.20 -7.85 0.48
N GLY A 281 5.11 -8.32 1.73
CA GLY A 281 5.02 -7.43 2.89
C GLY A 281 6.26 -6.56 3.09
N MET A 282 7.45 -7.11 2.84
CA MET A 282 8.70 -6.33 2.85
C MET A 282 8.71 -5.28 1.73
N ALA A 283 8.30 -5.63 0.51
CA ALA A 283 8.17 -4.69 -0.59
C ALA A 283 7.17 -3.56 -0.26
N SER A 284 6.03 -3.89 0.36
CA SER A 284 5.06 -2.89 0.81
C SER A 284 5.64 -1.89 1.80
N ILE A 285 6.42 -2.37 2.77
CA ILE A 285 7.07 -1.52 3.79
C ILE A 285 8.12 -0.62 3.15
N LEU A 286 8.97 -1.18 2.28
CA LEU A 286 10.02 -0.43 1.57
C LEU A 286 9.45 0.56 0.55
N GLY A 287 8.28 0.27 -0.02
CA GLY A 287 7.51 1.19 -0.85
C GLY A 287 6.77 2.27 -0.05
N GLY A 288 6.75 2.17 1.27
CA GLY A 288 6.23 3.19 2.17
C GLY A 288 4.73 3.10 2.47
N CYS A 289 4.15 1.91 2.62
CA CYS A 289 2.75 1.76 3.04
C CYS A 289 2.50 2.19 4.50
N ASP A 290 1.40 2.89 4.79
CA ASP A 290 1.02 3.38 6.12
C ASP A 290 0.35 2.31 6.99
N GLY A 291 -0.24 1.29 6.35
CA GLY A 291 -0.73 0.09 7.01
C GLY A 291 -0.46 -1.13 6.15
N ILE A 292 -0.22 -2.26 6.78
CA ILE A 292 0.06 -3.53 6.12
C ILE A 292 -0.84 -4.61 6.68
N SER A 293 -1.48 -5.34 5.78
CA SER A 293 -2.13 -6.62 6.03
C SER A 293 -1.36 -7.69 5.30
N ILE A 294 -0.98 -8.78 5.98
CA ILE A 294 -0.51 -9.99 5.30
C ILE A 294 -1.63 -11.01 5.34
N PHE A 295 -2.08 -11.45 4.17
CA PHE A 295 -3.13 -12.45 4.11
C PHE A 295 -2.54 -13.82 4.45
N PRO A 296 -3.04 -14.54 5.46
CA PRO A 296 -2.50 -15.84 5.82
C PRO A 296 -2.76 -16.86 4.70
N GLU A 297 -1.80 -17.78 4.53
CA GLU A 297 -1.92 -18.89 3.57
C GLU A 297 -3.22 -19.67 3.80
N ASN A 298 -3.50 -20.01 5.06
CA ASN A 298 -4.78 -20.55 5.52
C ASN A 298 -5.32 -19.71 6.70
N PRO A 299 -6.38 -18.91 6.51
CA PRO A 299 -6.97 -18.10 7.59
C PRO A 299 -7.67 -18.90 8.68
N ASP A 300 -7.99 -20.18 8.42
CA ASP A 300 -8.61 -21.06 9.42
C ASP A 300 -7.56 -21.74 10.31
N ASP A 301 -6.28 -21.66 9.93
CA ASP A 301 -5.16 -22.15 10.73
C ASP A 301 -4.61 -21.02 11.63
N ALA A 302 -4.68 -21.24 12.95
CA ALA A 302 -4.21 -20.30 13.95
C ALA A 302 -2.69 -20.05 13.86
N MET A 303 -1.90 -21.07 13.50
CA MET A 303 -0.45 -20.93 13.32
C MET A 303 -0.14 -20.04 12.11
N MET A 304 -0.82 -20.25 10.99
CA MET A 304 -0.61 -19.45 9.78
C MET A 304 -1.07 -18.01 9.96
N SER A 305 -2.20 -17.80 10.65
CA SER A 305 -2.68 -16.47 11.02
C SER A 305 -1.69 -15.73 11.93
N ARG A 306 -1.13 -16.43 12.92
CA ARG A 306 -0.07 -15.88 13.79
C ARG A 306 1.20 -15.53 13.01
N ILE A 307 1.62 -16.37 12.07
CA ILE A 307 2.79 -16.09 11.24
C ILE A 307 2.56 -14.81 10.43
N ALA A 308 1.42 -14.71 9.74
CA ALA A 308 1.08 -13.53 8.95
C ALA A 308 1.06 -12.25 9.80
N GLN A 309 0.52 -12.33 11.02
CA GLN A 309 0.53 -11.23 11.98
C GLN A 309 1.94 -10.84 12.44
N ASN A 310 2.83 -11.81 12.62
CA ASN A 310 4.16 -11.58 13.18
C ASN A 310 5.15 -11.04 12.16
N VAL A 311 4.97 -11.30 10.85
CA VAL A 311 5.92 -10.86 9.82
C VAL A 311 6.14 -9.33 9.84
N PRO A 312 5.11 -8.46 9.86
CA PRO A 312 5.32 -7.01 9.97
C PRO A 312 6.03 -6.58 11.26
N ILE A 313 5.86 -7.34 12.35
CA ILE A 313 6.53 -7.10 13.64
C ILE A 313 8.00 -7.47 13.55
N ILE A 314 8.34 -8.64 13.01
CA ILE A 314 9.73 -9.08 12.80
C ILE A 314 10.47 -8.11 11.89
N LEU A 315 9.83 -7.68 10.79
CA LEU A 315 10.41 -6.68 9.87
C LEU A 315 10.70 -5.33 10.57
N ARG A 316 9.90 -4.99 11.59
CA ARG A 316 10.11 -3.79 12.42
C ARG A 316 11.23 -4.00 13.42
N GLU A 317 11.05 -4.95 14.33
CA GLU A 317 11.84 -5.09 15.56
C GLU A 317 13.18 -5.81 15.33
N GLU A 318 13.21 -6.81 14.45
CA GLU A 318 14.40 -7.64 14.22
C GLU A 318 15.18 -7.18 12.98
N SER A 319 14.47 -6.95 11.86
CA SER A 319 15.10 -6.47 10.62
C SER A 319 15.37 -4.97 10.60
N ASN A 320 14.86 -4.21 11.58
CA ASN A 320 15.10 -2.78 11.76
C ASN A 320 14.72 -1.93 10.53
N LEU A 321 13.74 -2.35 9.71
CA LEU A 321 13.31 -1.63 8.51
C LEU A 321 12.63 -0.28 8.83
N HIS A 322 12.32 -0.04 10.10
CA HIS A 322 11.71 1.19 10.58
C HIS A 322 12.70 2.36 10.78
N ARG A 323 14.01 2.10 10.72
CA ARG A 323 15.04 3.10 11.05
C ARG A 323 15.26 4.19 10.00
N VAL A 324 14.95 3.91 8.74
CA VAL A 324 15.15 4.83 7.62
C VAL A 324 13.81 5.04 6.92
N ALA A 325 13.44 6.29 6.67
CA ALA A 325 12.14 6.64 6.07
C ALA A 325 11.96 6.01 4.67
N ASP A 326 12.98 6.12 3.82
CA ASP A 326 13.01 5.57 2.47
C ASP A 326 14.40 4.98 2.14
N PRO A 327 14.65 3.70 2.45
CA PRO A 327 15.92 3.06 2.15
C PRO A 327 16.14 2.77 0.65
N ALA A 328 15.08 2.81 -0.16
CA ALA A 328 15.16 2.55 -1.61
C ALA A 328 15.56 3.80 -2.41
N ALA A 329 15.50 4.99 -1.79
CA ALA A 329 15.89 6.25 -2.41
C ALA A 329 17.31 6.21 -2.98
N GLY A 330 17.46 6.68 -4.22
CA GLY A 330 18.76 6.73 -4.91
C GLY A 330 19.15 5.46 -5.65
N SER A 331 18.42 4.34 -5.48
CA SER A 331 18.60 3.14 -6.30
C SER A 331 18.27 3.43 -7.77
N HIS A 332 19.23 3.25 -8.67
CA HIS A 332 19.06 3.56 -10.09
C HIS A 332 17.87 2.78 -10.72
N LEU A 333 17.71 1.50 -10.35
CA LEU A 333 16.61 0.66 -10.80
C LEU A 333 15.26 1.14 -10.26
N ILE A 334 15.15 1.33 -8.94
CA ILE A 334 13.86 1.64 -8.30
C ILE A 334 13.38 3.03 -8.69
N GLU A 335 14.27 4.02 -8.78
CA GLU A 335 13.91 5.36 -9.26
C GLU A 335 13.46 5.33 -10.72
N HIS A 336 14.17 4.59 -11.58
CA HIS A 336 13.77 4.44 -12.98
C HIS A 336 12.41 3.75 -13.13
N LEU A 337 12.17 2.67 -12.39
CA LEU A 337 10.89 1.97 -12.36
C LEU A 337 9.77 2.86 -11.86
N THR A 338 9.99 3.56 -10.76
CA THR A 338 9.01 4.47 -10.15
C THR A 338 8.56 5.53 -11.16
N ASN A 339 9.51 6.15 -11.85
CA ASN A 339 9.22 7.16 -12.88
C ASN A 339 8.49 6.57 -14.08
N THR A 340 8.93 5.41 -14.54
CA THR A 340 8.31 4.73 -15.69
C THR A 340 6.84 4.35 -15.38
N ILE A 341 6.59 3.82 -14.18
CA ILE A 341 5.23 3.50 -13.71
C ILE A 341 4.38 4.76 -13.62
N ALA A 342 4.91 5.82 -13.01
CA ALA A 342 4.19 7.09 -12.86
C ALA A 342 3.84 7.70 -14.23
N GLU A 343 4.80 7.83 -15.15
CA GLU A 343 4.58 8.37 -16.50
C GLU A 343 3.50 7.59 -17.26
N LYS A 344 3.59 6.26 -17.30
CA LYS A 344 2.64 5.41 -18.01
C LYS A 344 1.25 5.43 -17.39
N SER A 345 1.18 5.38 -16.06
CA SER A 345 -0.10 5.43 -15.33
C SER A 345 -0.78 6.80 -15.51
N TRP A 346 -0.02 7.89 -15.49
CA TRP A 346 -0.55 9.23 -15.73
C TRP A 346 -1.09 9.38 -17.15
N GLN A 347 -0.37 8.89 -18.16
CA GLN A 347 -0.84 8.90 -19.55
C GLN A 347 -2.13 8.10 -19.72
N GLN A 348 -2.22 6.90 -19.14
CA GLN A 348 -3.44 6.10 -19.19
C GLN A 348 -4.59 6.79 -18.45
N PHE A 349 -4.34 7.40 -17.29
CA PHE A 349 -5.33 8.17 -16.54
C PHE A 349 -5.90 9.32 -17.38
N LEU A 350 -5.03 10.11 -18.05
CA LEU A 350 -5.47 11.19 -18.92
C LEU A 350 -6.33 10.70 -20.10
N ASN A 351 -6.09 9.48 -20.60
CA ASN A 351 -6.92 8.88 -21.63
C ASN A 351 -8.30 8.48 -21.09
N LEU A 352 -8.37 7.97 -19.85
CA LEU A 352 -9.63 7.62 -19.18
C LEU A 352 -10.51 8.85 -18.87
N VAL A 353 -9.90 9.99 -18.53
CA VAL A 353 -10.64 11.23 -18.24
C VAL A 353 -11.16 11.92 -19.51
N LYS A 354 -10.49 11.70 -20.66
CA LYS A 354 -10.89 12.28 -21.95
C LYS A 354 -11.94 11.47 -22.70
N SER A 355 -12.05 10.17 -22.40
CA SER A 355 -13.07 9.26 -22.93
C SER A 355 -14.39 9.44 -22.22
#